data_AF-A0A821RHW9-F1
#
_entry.id   AF-A0A821RHW9-F1
#
_cell.length_a   1.000
_cell.length_b   1.000
_cell.length_c   1.000
_cell.angle_alpha   90.00
_cell.angle_beta   90.00
_cell.angle_gamma   90.00
#
_symmetry.space_group_name_H-M   'P 1'
#
loop_
_entity.id
_entity.type
_entity.pdbx_description
1 polymer ?
#
loop_
_entity_poly.entity_id
_entity_poly.type
_entity_poly.pdbx_seq_one_letter_code
_entity_poly.pdbx_strand_id
1 'polypeptide(L)'
;DPHAVIRDVDKIYIHPGWSSSTNEYRNDISILRLSRPLGVESNRLLKRTCVPHVQLLAHVENYPANGTRLATIGWGRTEMGNSTSSPDNLHQVQVFTIDNNDPICNKSLYDTQIQFCAALHEGGK
;
A
#
# COMPACT_ATOMS: atom_id res chain seq x y z
N ASP A 1 -16.02 2.15 17.53
CA ASP A 1 -14.82 1.73 18.27
C ASP A 1 -14.46 2.81 19.30
N PRO A 2 -14.48 2.51 20.61
CA PRO A 2 -14.15 3.49 21.66
C PRO A 2 -12.67 3.92 21.66
N HIS A 3 -11.78 3.21 20.96
CA HIS A 3 -10.37 3.55 20.86
C HIS A 3 -10.01 4.38 19.62
N ALA A 4 -10.97 4.61 18.72
CA ALA A 4 -10.76 5.37 17.49
C ALA A 4 -10.60 6.87 17.78
N VAL A 5 -9.64 7.49 17.09
CA VAL A 5 -9.40 8.94 17.12
C VAL A 5 -9.80 9.53 15.77
N ILE A 6 -10.82 10.39 15.74
CA ILE A 6 -11.31 11.03 14.52
C ILE A 6 -10.62 12.39 14.33
N ARG A 7 -10.18 12.69 13.10
CA ARG A 7 -9.58 13.97 12.69
C ARG A 7 -10.05 14.36 11.30
N ASP A 8 -10.30 15.65 11.12
CA ASP A 8 -10.55 16.20 9.78
C ASP A 8 -9.26 16.26 8.96
N VAL A 9 -9.40 16.10 7.66
CA VAL A 9 -8.33 16.35 6.69
C VAL A 9 -8.35 17.85 6.35
N ASP A 10 -7.24 18.53 6.63
CA ASP A 10 -7.05 19.95 6.33
C ASP A 10 -6.60 20.16 4.88
N LYS A 11 -5.72 19.27 4.40
CA LYS A 11 -5.22 19.35 3.02
C LYS A 11 -4.85 17.98 2.47
N ILE A 12 -5.11 17.81 1.18
CA ILE A 12 -4.73 16.64 0.39
C ILE A 12 -3.62 17.10 -0.59
N TYR A 13 -2.47 16.44 -0.53
CA TYR A 13 -1.36 16.66 -1.47
C TYR A 13 -1.31 15.47 -2.42
N ILE A 14 -1.81 15.67 -3.64
CA ILE A 14 -1.75 14.67 -4.72
C ILE A 14 -0.37 14.77 -5.38
N HIS A 15 0.22 13.63 -5.74
CA HIS A 15 1.48 13.64 -6.48
C HIS A 15 1.32 14.41 -7.81
N PRO A 16 2.20 15.39 -8.13
CA PRO A 16 2.02 16.24 -9.30
C PRO A 16 2.07 15.49 -10.63
N GLY A 17 2.74 14.33 -10.66
CA GLY A 17 2.78 13.42 -11.80
C GLY A 17 1.73 12.31 -11.78
N TRP A 18 0.71 12.40 -10.93
CA TRP A 18 -0.38 11.41 -10.90
C TRP A 18 -1.13 11.39 -12.25
N SER A 19 -1.37 10.19 -12.78
CA SER A 19 -2.22 9.98 -13.95
C SER A 19 -2.94 8.63 -13.87
N SER A 20 -4.22 8.63 -14.23
CA SER A 20 -5.04 7.42 -14.40
C SER A 20 -5.39 7.14 -15.86
N SER A 21 -4.67 7.73 -16.81
CA SER A 21 -4.78 7.35 -18.23
C SER A 21 -4.62 5.84 -18.37
N THR A 22 -5.45 5.21 -19.21
CA THR A 22 -5.21 3.86 -19.74
C THR A 22 -4.91 2.75 -18.70
N ASN A 23 -5.48 2.84 -17.48
CA ASN A 23 -5.24 1.89 -16.37
C ASN A 23 -3.78 1.84 -15.87
N GLU A 24 -3.00 2.88 -16.12
CA GLU A 24 -1.57 2.91 -15.81
C GLU A 24 -1.28 3.28 -14.36
N TYR A 25 -2.22 3.98 -13.70
CA TYR A 25 -2.15 4.45 -12.32
C TYR A 25 -0.73 4.94 -11.93
N ARG A 26 -0.19 5.86 -12.74
CA ARG A 26 1.15 6.40 -12.54
C ARG A 26 1.17 7.29 -11.30
N ASN A 27 2.19 7.10 -10.47
CA ASN A 27 2.41 7.85 -9.23
C ASN A 27 1.16 7.91 -8.34
N ASP A 28 0.51 6.76 -8.15
CA ASP A 28 -0.69 6.63 -7.31
C ASP A 28 -0.36 6.73 -5.81
N ILE A 29 -0.07 7.97 -5.38
CA ILE A 29 0.26 8.31 -4.00
C ILE A 29 -0.25 9.71 -3.66
N SER A 30 -0.74 9.87 -2.43
CA SER A 30 -1.09 11.18 -1.86
C SER A 30 -0.69 11.26 -0.39
N ILE A 31 -0.52 12.48 0.11
CA ILE A 31 -0.26 12.75 1.52
C ILE A 31 -1.42 13.55 2.09
N LEU A 32 -2.02 13.06 3.17
CA LEU A 32 -3.07 13.74 3.91
C LEU A 32 -2.44 14.51 5.08
N ARG A 33 -2.67 15.82 5.12
CA ARG A 33 -2.38 16.65 6.30
C ARG A 33 -3.63 16.77 7.14
N LEU A 34 -3.54 16.28 8.37
CA LEU A 34 -4.62 16.37 9.35
C LEU A 34 -4.72 17.80 9.92
N SER A 35 -5.94 18.23 10.25
CA SER A 35 -6.19 19.56 10.84
C SER A 35 -5.57 19.74 12.23
N ARG A 36 -5.37 18.63 12.95
CA ARG A 36 -4.69 18.58 14.26
C ARG A 36 -3.89 17.29 14.41
N PRO A 37 -2.79 17.30 15.19
CA PRO A 37 -2.02 16.09 15.47
C PRO A 37 -2.88 14.98 16.12
N LEU A 38 -2.50 13.72 15.88
CA LEU A 38 -3.17 12.54 16.46
C LEU A 38 -2.75 12.23 17.91
N GLY A 39 -1.70 12.89 18.43
CA GLY A 39 -1.19 12.61 19.78
C GLY A 39 -0.45 11.27 19.89
N VAL A 40 0.33 10.92 18.86
CA VAL A 40 1.09 9.65 18.77
C VAL A 40 2.02 9.43 19.97
N GLU A 41 2.57 10.51 20.54
CA GLU A 41 3.45 10.41 21.72
C GLU A 41 2.71 10.00 23.00
N SER A 42 1.42 10.38 23.11
CA SER A 42 0.60 10.13 24.30
C SER A 42 -0.32 8.90 24.17
N ASN A 43 -0.69 8.51 22.94
CA ASN A 43 -1.59 7.39 22.69
C ASN A 43 -0.80 6.14 22.25
N ARG A 44 -0.71 5.14 23.14
CA ARG A 44 0.05 3.90 22.89
C ARG A 44 -0.50 3.03 21.75
N LEU A 45 -1.76 3.22 21.38
CA LEU A 45 -2.41 2.51 20.26
C LEU A 45 -2.05 3.09 18.89
N LEU A 46 -1.48 4.31 18.86
CA LEU A 46 -1.04 4.94 17.64
C LEU A 46 0.47 4.76 17.46
N LYS A 47 0.86 4.24 16.30
CA LYS A 47 2.26 4.05 15.91
C LYS A 47 2.48 4.57 14.50
N ARG A 48 3.66 5.14 14.25
CA ARG A 48 4.11 5.51 12.90
C ARG A 48 4.81 4.31 12.29
N THR A 49 4.68 4.15 10.98
CA THR A 49 5.54 3.25 10.22
C THR A 49 6.79 3.98 9.74
N CYS A 50 7.83 3.22 9.42
CA CYS A 50 9.04 3.75 8.81
C CYS A 50 8.81 3.95 7.31
N VAL A 51 9.39 5.01 6.75
CA VAL A 51 9.51 5.21 5.30
C VAL A 51 10.91 4.76 4.90
N PRO A 52 11.06 3.87 3.90
CA PRO A 52 12.39 3.46 3.45
C PRO A 52 13.17 4.66 2.91
N HIS A 53 14.44 4.79 3.30
CA HIS A 53 15.31 5.86 2.81
C HIS A 53 16.02 5.39 1.53
N VAL A 54 15.50 5.82 0.38
CA VAL A 54 15.87 5.26 -0.94
C VAL A 54 16.98 6.07 -1.67
N GLN A 55 17.59 7.07 -1.03
CA GLN A 55 18.60 7.96 -1.66
C GLN A 55 19.88 7.27 -2.20
N LEU A 56 20.03 5.94 -2.04
CA LEU A 56 21.18 5.17 -2.53
C LEU A 56 20.85 4.20 -3.68
N LEU A 57 19.61 4.16 -4.19
CA LEU A 57 19.26 3.17 -5.20
C LEU A 57 19.57 3.66 -6.62
N ALA A 58 20.78 3.31 -7.09
CA ALA A 58 21.00 3.03 -8.50
C ALA A 58 20.12 1.85 -9.01
N HIS A 59 19.31 1.22 -8.14
CA HIS A 59 18.51 0.01 -8.37
C HIS A 59 17.14 0.06 -7.67
N VAL A 60 16.33 1.10 -7.92
CA VAL A 60 14.93 1.15 -7.41
C VAL A 60 14.10 -0.02 -7.95
N GLU A 61 14.44 -0.48 -9.16
CA GLU A 61 13.74 -1.57 -9.88
C GLU A 61 13.67 -2.90 -9.11
N ASN A 62 14.56 -3.12 -8.13
CA ASN A 62 14.66 -4.38 -7.38
C ASN A 62 14.36 -4.21 -5.88
N TYR A 63 13.70 -3.11 -5.48
CA TYR A 63 13.28 -2.91 -4.10
C TYR A 63 11.73 -2.95 -3.98
N PRO A 64 11.17 -3.79 -3.09
CA PRO A 64 11.86 -4.79 -2.27
C PRO A 64 12.39 -5.97 -3.11
N ALA A 65 13.42 -6.67 -2.63
CA ALA A 65 14.05 -7.77 -3.36
C ALA A 65 13.06 -8.93 -3.59
N ASN A 66 13.15 -9.63 -4.73
CA ASN A 66 12.29 -10.79 -5.03
C ASN A 66 12.23 -11.80 -3.87
N GLY A 67 11.04 -12.33 -3.57
CA GLY A 67 10.81 -13.22 -2.43
C GLY A 67 10.79 -12.55 -1.05
N THR A 68 10.90 -11.21 -0.96
CA THR A 68 10.72 -10.49 0.30
C THR A 68 9.34 -10.74 0.88
N ARG A 69 9.33 -11.17 2.15
CA ARG A 69 8.13 -11.43 2.94
C ARG A 69 7.47 -10.11 3.34
N LEU A 70 6.23 -9.85 2.89
CA LEU A 70 5.47 -8.62 3.15
C LEU A 70 4.08 -8.90 3.73
N ALA A 71 3.51 -7.99 4.52
CA ALA A 71 2.15 -8.12 5.02
C ALA A 71 1.23 -7.06 4.40
N THR A 72 0.05 -7.48 3.93
CA THR A 72 -1.07 -6.58 3.66
C THR A 72 -2.06 -6.67 4.80
N ILE A 73 -2.51 -5.52 5.31
CA ILE A 73 -3.35 -5.43 6.51
C ILE A 73 -4.50 -4.46 6.21
N GLY A 74 -5.74 -4.87 6.49
CA GLY A 74 -6.90 -4.01 6.25
C GLY A 74 -8.25 -4.71 6.42
N TRP A 75 -9.30 -3.96 6.13
CA TRP A 75 -10.71 -4.40 6.13
C TRP A 75 -11.27 -4.49 4.70
N GLY A 76 -10.42 -4.83 3.73
CA GLY A 76 -10.82 -4.94 2.33
C GLY A 76 -11.86 -6.04 2.11
N ARG A 77 -12.61 -5.95 1.00
CA ARG A 77 -13.58 -6.97 0.60
C ARG A 77 -12.91 -8.34 0.47
N THR A 78 -13.49 -9.36 1.09
CA THR A 78 -13.01 -10.75 0.98
C THR A 78 -13.56 -11.50 -0.22
N GLU A 79 -14.57 -10.97 -0.91
CA GLU A 79 -15.21 -11.60 -2.07
C GLU A 79 -15.29 -10.63 -3.25
N MET A 80 -14.94 -11.11 -4.43
CA MET A 80 -15.04 -10.32 -5.65
C MET A 80 -16.51 -10.08 -6.01
N GLY A 81 -16.86 -8.83 -6.36
CA GLY A 81 -18.22 -8.45 -6.75
C GLY A 81 -19.21 -8.26 -5.59
N ASN A 82 -18.84 -8.65 -4.36
CA ASN A 82 -19.69 -8.47 -3.19
C ASN A 82 -19.26 -7.23 -2.39
N SER A 83 -20.05 -6.15 -2.46
CA SER A 83 -19.73 -4.90 -1.76
C SER A 83 -19.85 -5.00 -0.23
N THR A 84 -20.55 -6.00 0.29
CA THR A 84 -20.79 -6.17 1.73
C THR A 84 -19.86 -7.18 2.39
N SER A 85 -18.93 -7.79 1.63
CA SER A 85 -17.98 -8.78 2.18
C SER A 85 -16.78 -8.15 2.90
N SER A 86 -16.92 -6.93 3.43
CA SER A 86 -15.83 -6.31 4.20
C SER A 86 -15.94 -6.78 5.64
N PRO A 87 -14.88 -7.34 6.24
CA PRO A 87 -14.94 -7.86 7.60
C PRO A 87 -15.04 -6.72 8.63
N ASP A 88 -15.62 -7.00 9.79
CA ASP A 88 -15.61 -6.07 10.93
C ASP A 88 -14.23 -6.01 11.60
N ASN A 89 -13.52 -7.15 11.61
CA ASN A 89 -12.20 -7.29 12.22
C ASN A 89 -11.09 -7.00 11.23
N LEU A 90 -9.99 -6.43 11.73
CA LEU A 90 -8.79 -6.19 10.93
C LEU A 90 -8.16 -7.53 10.53
N HIS A 91 -7.94 -7.72 9.23
CA HIS A 91 -7.30 -8.92 8.71
C HIS A 91 -5.87 -8.62 8.22
N GLN A 92 -5.02 -9.65 8.25
CA GLN A 92 -3.67 -9.61 7.71
C GLN A 92 -3.45 -10.81 6.78
N VAL A 93 -2.84 -10.56 5.64
CA VAL A 93 -2.37 -11.61 4.72
C VAL A 93 -0.87 -11.46 4.51
N GLN A 94 -0.18 -12.59 4.57
CA GLN A 94 1.23 -12.69 4.23
C GLN A 94 1.37 -12.86 2.71
N VAL A 95 2.12 -11.98 2.06
CA VAL A 95 2.47 -12.08 0.64
C VAL A 95 3.99 -12.02 0.45
N PHE A 96 4.44 -12.28 -0.77
CA PHE A 96 5.84 -12.21 -1.16
C PHE A 96 5.98 -11.38 -2.42
N THR A 97 7.01 -10.53 -2.48
CA THR A 97 7.33 -9.82 -3.71
C THR A 97 7.67 -10.78 -4.84
N ILE A 98 7.23 -10.46 -6.05
CA ILE A 98 7.50 -11.20 -7.27
C ILE A 98 8.45 -10.37 -8.14
N ASP A 99 9.38 -11.03 -8.80
CA ASP A 99 10.29 -10.40 -9.77
C ASP A 99 9.49 -9.71 -10.89
N ASN A 100 9.89 -8.50 -11.28
CA ASN A 100 9.23 -7.76 -12.35
C ASN A 100 9.31 -8.47 -13.72
N ASN A 101 10.25 -9.39 -13.90
CA ASN A 101 10.37 -10.23 -15.10
C ASN A 101 9.46 -11.47 -15.08
N ASP A 102 8.80 -11.77 -13.95
CA ASP A 102 7.80 -12.83 -13.92
C ASP A 102 6.67 -12.53 -14.92
N PRO A 103 6.22 -13.49 -15.76
CA PRO A 103 5.23 -13.22 -16.81
C PRO A 103 3.90 -12.67 -16.30
N ILE A 104 3.47 -13.03 -15.09
CA ILE A 104 2.23 -12.54 -14.49
C ILE A 104 2.45 -11.12 -13.97
N CYS A 105 3.59 -10.87 -13.32
CA CYS A 105 3.91 -9.54 -12.82
C CYS A 105 4.13 -8.54 -13.96
N ASN A 106 4.96 -8.88 -14.94
CA ASN A 106 5.29 -8.02 -16.07
C ASN A 106 4.04 -7.53 -16.82
N LYS A 107 3.07 -8.43 -17.05
CA LYS A 107 1.78 -8.09 -17.70
C LYS A 107 0.89 -7.17 -16.87
N SER A 108 1.12 -7.11 -15.55
CA SER A 108 0.33 -6.32 -14.61
C SER A 108 0.98 -4.97 -14.27
N LEU A 109 2.28 -4.80 -14.57
CA LEU A 109 3.02 -3.57 -14.33
C LEU A 109 2.96 -2.66 -15.54
N TYR A 110 2.86 -1.35 -15.27
CA TYR A 110 3.04 -0.33 -16.29
C TYR A 110 4.44 0.29 -16.24
N ASP A 111 4.97 0.50 -15.04
CA ASP A 111 6.25 1.15 -14.83
C ASP A 111 6.98 0.50 -13.64
N THR A 112 8.01 -0.30 -13.96
CA THR A 112 8.80 -1.08 -13.00
C THR A 112 9.64 -0.21 -12.06
N GLN A 113 9.73 1.10 -12.29
CA GLN A 113 10.46 2.04 -11.42
C GLN A 113 9.59 2.55 -10.27
N ILE A 114 8.26 2.47 -10.41
CA ILE A 114 7.30 3.01 -9.43
C ILE A 114 6.24 1.99 -8.98
N GLN A 115 6.26 0.77 -9.53
CA GLN A 115 5.36 -0.33 -9.22
C GLN A 115 6.15 -1.63 -9.06
N PHE A 116 5.62 -2.53 -8.23
CA PHE A 116 6.12 -3.90 -8.04
C PHE A 116 4.93 -4.82 -7.73
N CYS A 117 5.11 -6.14 -7.90
CA CYS A 117 4.06 -7.11 -7.59
C CYS A 117 4.33 -7.84 -6.28
N ALA A 118 3.26 -8.24 -5.61
CA ALA A 118 3.34 -9.20 -4.51
C ALA A 118 2.13 -10.13 -4.53
N ALA A 119 2.33 -11.42 -4.24
CA ALA A 119 1.25 -12.40 -4.17
C ALA A 119 1.52 -13.50 -3.13
N LEU A 120 0.51 -14.36 -2.94
CA LEU A 120 0.67 -15.65 -2.27
C LEU A 120 1.39 -16.62 -3.21
N HIS A 121 2.23 -17.49 -2.64
CA HIS A 121 2.96 -18.51 -3.42
C HIS A 121 2.03 -19.48 -4.16
N GLU A 122 0.79 -19.67 -3.67
CA GLU A 122 -0.19 -20.64 -4.19
C GLU A 122 -1.38 -19.97 -4.90
N GLY A 123 -1.37 -18.65 -5.13
CA GLY A 123 -2.54 -17.92 -5.62
C GLY A 123 -3.57 -17.61 -4.52
N GLY A 124 -4.69 -16.98 -4.89
CA GLY A 124 -5.70 -16.46 -3.94
C GLY A 124 -6.36 -17.54 -3.08
N LYS A 125 -6.86 -17.15 -1.89
CA LYS A 125 -7.78 -17.96 -1.10
C LYS A 125 -9.20 -17.87 -1.66
#